data_AF-A0A8S2UKZ5-F1
#
_entry.id   AF-A0A8S2UKZ5-F1
#
_cell.length_a   1.000
_cell.length_b   1.000
_cell.length_c   1.000
_cell.angle_alpha   90.00
_cell.angle_beta   90.00
_cell.angle_gamma   90.00
#
_symmetry.space_group_name_H-M   'P 1'
#
loop_
_entity.id
_entity.type
_entity.pdbx_description
1 polymer ?
#
loop_
_entity_poly.entity_id
_entity_poly.type
_entity_poly.pdbx_seq_one_letter_code
_entity_poly.pdbx_strand_id
1 'polypeptide(L)' 'MGSSFTLTLANIFMWKWQKELVRRQDMTCEYYGRYIDDVFITWNKSENALKQILENANTWHPNIKLEYKI' A
#
# COMPACT_ATOMS: atom_id res chain seq x y z
N MET A 1 -7.05 -19.18 -11.46
CA MET A 1 -5.69 -19.03 -10.88
C MET A 1 -4.75 -18.78 -12.03
N GLY A 2 -4.34 -17.52 -12.20
CA GLY A 2 -3.61 -17.04 -13.39
C GLY A 2 -2.23 -17.66 -13.51
N SER A 3 -1.68 -17.66 -14.72
CA SER A 3 -0.34 -18.20 -14.99
C SER A 3 0.71 -17.52 -14.10
N SER A 4 1.83 -18.18 -13.84
CA SER A 4 2.95 -17.64 -13.06
C SER A 4 3.41 -16.26 -13.55
N PHE A 5 3.16 -15.93 -14.82
CA PHE A 5 3.44 -14.62 -15.40
C PHE A 5 2.53 -13.51 -14.84
N THR A 6 1.24 -13.78 -14.64
CA THR A 6 0.29 -12.84 -14.05
C THR A 6 0.68 -12.46 -12.62
N LEU A 7 1.16 -13.43 -11.82
CA LEU A 7 1.63 -13.19 -10.46
C LEU A 7 2.87 -12.29 -10.44
N THR A 8 3.82 -12.53 -11.35
CA THR A 8 5.02 -11.68 -11.50
C THR A 8 4.64 -10.26 -11.91
N LEU A 9 3.70 -10.10 -12.84
CA LEU A 9 3.26 -8.79 -13.28
C LEU A 9 2.55 -8.01 -12.16
N ALA A 10 1.70 -8.69 -11.38
CA ALA A 10 1.05 -8.12 -10.20
C ALA A 10 2.10 -7.66 -9.17
N ASN A 11 3.10 -8.49 -8.87
CA ASN A 11 4.19 -8.13 -7.96
C ASN A 11 4.97 -6.88 -8.43
N ILE A 12 5.28 -6.78 -9.72
CA ILE A 12 5.97 -5.61 -10.29
C ILE A 12 5.11 -4.35 -10.18
N PHE A 13 3.83 -4.47 -10.51
CA PHE A 13 2.87 -3.37 -10.42
C PHE A 13 2.72 -2.87 -8.98
N MET A 14 2.51 -3.79 -8.03
CA MET A 14 2.40 -3.49 -6.60
C MET A 14 3.69 -2.88 -6.05
N TRP A 15 4.85 -3.33 -6.51
CA TRP A 15 6.14 -2.75 -6.12
C TRP A 15 6.29 -1.30 -6.58
N LYS A 16 5.94 -1.01 -7.83
CA LYS A 16 6.00 0.36 -8.37
C LYS A 16 5.05 1.29 -7.62
N TRP A 17 3.83 0.82 -7.35
CA TRP A 17 2.84 1.58 -6.60
C TRP A 17 3.29 1.86 -5.15
N GLN A 18 3.77 0.83 -4.46
CA GLN A 18 4.30 0.96 -3.09
C GLN A 18 5.44 1.96 -3.01
N LYS A 19 6.38 1.91 -3.97
CA LYS A 19 7.53 2.82 -3.98
C LYS A 19 7.09 4.29 -4.03
N GLU A 20 6.07 4.62 -4.81
CA GLU A 20 5.51 5.96 -4.85
C GLU A 20 4.73 6.31 -3.58
N LEU A 21 4.02 5.35 -2.97
CA LEU A 21 3.37 5.55 -1.67
C LEU A 21 4.40 5.93 -0.60
N VAL A 22 5.47 5.14 -0.46
CA VAL A 22 6.56 5.40 0.49
C VAL A 22 7.28 6.71 0.18
N ARG A 23 7.44 7.08 -1.09
CA ARG A 23 8.08 8.36 -1.46
C ARG A 23 7.23 9.58 -1.09
N ARG A 24 5.89 9.44 -1.10
CA ARG A 24 4.94 10.51 -0.79
C ARG A 24 4.60 10.59 0.70
N GLN A 25 4.79 9.50 1.43
CA GLN A 25 4.51 9.39 2.85
C GLN A 25 5.80 9.55 3.64
N ASP A 26 5.80 10.45 4.62
CA ASP A 26 6.91 10.58 5.57
C ASP A 26 6.82 9.47 6.63
N MET A 27 6.99 8.20 6.19
CA MET A 27 6.99 7.02 7.04
C MET A 27 8.28 7.00 7.85
N THR A 28 8.22 7.57 9.05
CA THR A 28 9.33 7.59 9.99
C THR A 28 9.07 6.53 11.07
N CYS A 29 9.88 5.47 11.05
CA CYS A 29 9.93 4.39 12.05
C CYS A 29 8.79 3.34 12.05
N GLU A 30 8.20 3.08 10.89
CA GLU A 30 7.09 2.14 10.74
C GLU A 30 7.56 0.86 10.01
N TYR A 31 7.23 -0.31 10.55
CA TYR A 31 7.46 -1.57 9.86
C TYR A 31 6.46 -1.71 8.72
N TYR A 32 6.99 -1.90 7.52
CA TYR A 32 6.22 -2.19 6.33
C TYR A 32 6.53 -3.62 5.88
N GLY A 33 5.50 -4.47 5.81
CA GLY A 33 5.55 -5.81 5.22
C GLY A 33 4.56 -5.92 4.06
N ARG A 34 4.89 -6.71 3.02
CA ARG A 34 3.95 -7.05 1.95
C ARG A 34 4.02 -8.54 1.65
N TYR A 35 2.86 -9.16 1.52
CA TYR A 35 2.68 -10.52 1.05
C TYR A 35 1.77 -10.53 -0.18
N ILE A 36 2.37 -10.46 -1.37
CA ILE A 36 1.69 -10.38 -2.69
C ILE A 36 0.73 -9.18 -2.73
N ASP A 37 -0.53 -9.39 -2.35
CA ASP A 37 -1.60 -8.39 -2.35
C ASP A 37 -1.86 -7.82 -0.94
N ASP A 38 -1.45 -8.53 0.11
CA ASP A 38 -1.63 -8.09 1.49
C ASP A 38 -0.48 -7.18 1.93
N VAL A 39 -0.82 -6.04 2.54
CA VAL A 39 0.15 -5.08 3.06
C VAL A 39 -0.06 -4.91 4.56
N PHE A 40 1.01 -5.05 5.32
CA PHE A 40 1.05 -4.84 6.76
C PHE A 40 1.89 -3.61 7.07
N ILE A 41 1.33 -2.67 7.83
CA ILE A 41 2.04 -1.46 8.25
C ILE A 41 1.79 -1.27 9.74
N THR A 42 2.85 -1.10 10.52
CA THR A 42 2.71 -0.65 11.91
C THR A 42 2.61 0.86 11.89
N TRP A 43 1.53 1.43 12.40
CA TRP A 43 1.33 2.88 12.43
C TRP A 43 1.52 3.40 13.85
N ASN A 44 2.39 4.41 14.05
CA ASN A 44 2.63 4.96 15.39
C ASN A 44 1.79 6.21 15.70
N LYS A 45 1.17 6.82 14.69
CA LYS A 45 0.40 8.06 14.82
C LYS A 45 -1.08 7.77 15.08
N SER A 46 -1.88 8.82 15.17
CA SER A 46 -3.33 8.69 15.34
C SER A 46 -3.99 7.96 14.16
N GLU A 47 -5.07 7.22 14.44
CA GLU A 47 -5.89 6.55 13.42
C GLU A 47 -6.44 7.55 12.38
N ASN A 48 -6.69 8.79 12.80
CA ASN A 48 -7.19 9.82 11.89
C ASN A 48 -6.16 10.22 10.82
N ALA A 49 -4.87 10.21 11.17
CA ALA A 49 -3.79 10.43 10.20
C ALA A 49 -3.70 9.26 9.21
N LEU A 50 -3.92 8.01 9.68
CA LEU A 50 -3.97 6.84 8.81
C LEU A 50 -5.12 6.95 7.79
N LYS A 51 -6.31 7.37 8.22
CA LYS A 51 -7.48 7.58 7.33
C LYS A 51 -7.18 8.62 6.25
N GLN A 52 -6.60 9.77 6.61
CA GLN A 52 -6.23 10.80 5.63
C GLN A 52 -5.22 10.29 4.60
N ILE A 53 -4.26 9.48 5.04
CA ILE A 53 -3.26 8.88 4.15
C ILE A 53 -3.90 7.87 3.20
N LEU A 54 -4.83 7.06 3.71
CA LEU A 54 -5.57 6.08 2.92
C LEU A 54 -6.45 6.77 1.87
N GLU A 55 -7.16 7.83 2.25
CA GLU A 55 -7.96 8.65 1.33
C GLU A 55 -7.10 9.30 0.25
N ASN A 56 -5.94 9.86 0.62
CA ASN A 56 -4.99 10.43 -0.33
C ASN A 56 -4.45 9.38 -1.30
N ALA A 57 -4.15 8.17 -0.80
CA ALA A 57 -3.68 7.06 -1.63
C ALA A 57 -4.77 6.54 -2.59
N ASN A 58 -6.01 6.45 -2.12
CA ASN A 58 -7.18 6.08 -2.92
C ASN A 58 -7.52 7.12 -3.99
N THR A 59 -7.34 8.41 -3.68
CA THR A 59 -7.58 9.50 -4.65
C THR A 59 -6.51 9.53 -5.74
N TRP A 60 -5.28 9.15 -5.41
CA TRP A 60 -4.15 9.18 -6.34
C TRP A 60 -4.22 8.07 -7.41
N HIS A 61 -4.78 6.91 -7.09
CA HIS A 61 -4.76 5.77 -8.00
C HIS A 61 -6.19 5.26 -8.31
N PRO A 62 -6.77 5.58 -9.49
CA PRO A 62 -8.18 5.28 -9.79
C PRO A 62 -8.50 3.78 -9.83
N ASN A 63 -7.48 2.93 -9.99
CA ASN A 63 -7.63 1.47 -10.09
C ASN A 63 -7.25 0.71 -8.81
N ILE A 64 -6.81 1.39 -7.75
CA ILE A 64 -6.42 0.74 -6.49
C ILE A 64 -7.25 1.34 -5.37
N LYS A 65 -8.05 0.48 -4.74
CA LYS A 65 -8.81 0.81 -3.55
C LYS A 65 -8.18 0.09 -2.36
N LEU A 66 -7.58 0.85 -1.47
CA LEU A 66 -7.06 0.37 -0.20
C LEU A 66 -8.19 0.33 0.81
N GLU A 67 -8.33 -0.81 1.45
CA GLU A 67 -9.18 -1.02 2.61
C GLU A 67 -8.27 -1.40 3.77
N TYR A 68 -8.49 -0.79 4.94
CA TYR A 68 -7.73 -1.11 6.14
C TYR A 68 -8.63 -1.87 7.11
N LYS A 69 -8.03 -2.82 7.83
CA LYS A 69 -8.68 -3.57 8.91
C LYS A 69 -7.68 -3.64 10.07
N ILE A 70 -8.13 -3.24 11.26
CA ILE A 70 -7.36 -3.30 12.51
C ILE A 70 -7.69 -4.62 13.20
#